data_AF-A0A9E3GX47-F1
#
_entry.id   AF-A0A9E3GX47-F1
#
_cell.length_a   1.000
_cell.length_b   1.000
_cell.length_c   1.000
_cell.angle_alpha   90.00
_cell.angle_beta   90.00
_cell.angle_gamma   90.00
#
_symmetry.space_group_name_H-M   'P 1'
#
loop_
_entity.id
_entity.type
_entity.pdbx_description
1 polymer ?
#
loop_
_entity_poly.entity_id
_entity_poly.type
_entity_poly.pdbx_seq_one_letter_code
_entity_poly.pdbx_strand_id
1 'polypeptide(L)'
;MAPTAAPTVPGAFPADVDPDAIRPEDLPADGYGDLAEIDEFEETIRRYRAGEVSEDDFKPLRLFYGTYGIRESDTHMLRIKTPLGKFNPWMFEAMAVISERYSRGWGHIT
;
A
#
# COMPACT_ATOMS: atom_id res chain seq x y z
N MET A 1 10.98 -23.85 26.13
CA MET A 1 10.60 -24.49 24.85
C MET A 1 10.67 -23.41 23.80
N ALA A 2 11.72 -23.41 22.98
CA ALA A 2 11.87 -22.38 21.94
C ALA A 2 10.73 -22.53 20.92
N PRO A 3 10.13 -21.45 20.40
CA PRO A 3 9.11 -21.55 19.38
C PRO A 3 9.73 -22.21 18.13
N THR A 4 9.15 -23.33 17.72
CA THR A 4 9.45 -23.99 16.45
C THR A 4 9.27 -22.98 15.33
N ALA A 5 10.34 -22.72 14.56
CA ALA A 5 10.29 -21.85 13.40
C ALA A 5 9.18 -22.32 12.46
N ALA A 6 8.25 -21.42 12.14
CA ALA A 6 7.18 -21.69 11.18
C ALA A 6 7.81 -22.05 9.82
N PRO A 7 7.23 -22.99 9.07
CA PRO A 7 7.77 -23.40 7.78
C PRO A 7 7.84 -22.19 6.85
N THR A 8 9.03 -21.95 6.29
CA THR A 8 9.26 -20.90 5.30
C THR A 8 8.61 -21.33 4.00
N VAL A 9 7.40 -20.83 3.75
CA VAL A 9 6.74 -20.98 2.45
C VAL A 9 7.47 -20.06 1.46
N PRO A 10 7.86 -20.53 0.26
CA PRO A 10 8.42 -19.65 -0.76
C PRO A 10 7.43 -18.50 -1.05
N GLY A 11 7.88 -17.25 -0.90
CA GLY A 11 7.02 -16.06 -1.05
C GLY A 11 6.33 -15.57 0.23
N ALA A 12 6.74 -16.06 1.41
CA ALA A 12 6.26 -15.52 2.70
C ALA A 12 6.78 -14.09 2.93
N PHE A 13 5.86 -13.16 3.19
CA PHE A 13 6.20 -11.82 3.66
C PHE A 13 6.64 -11.92 5.13
N PRO A 14 7.83 -11.44 5.51
CA PRO A 14 8.26 -11.49 6.89
C PRO A 14 7.36 -10.64 7.80
N ALA A 15 7.09 -11.12 9.01
CA ALA A 15 6.18 -10.49 9.97
C ALA A 15 6.78 -9.25 10.67
N ASP A 16 8.06 -8.96 10.40
CA ASP A 16 8.89 -7.91 11.01
C ASP A 16 9.45 -6.93 9.97
N VAL A 17 8.83 -6.88 8.78
CA VAL A 17 9.28 -6.02 7.68
C VAL A 17 9.02 -4.56 8.00
N ASP A 18 10.11 -3.80 8.15
CA ASP A 18 10.06 -2.38 7.88
C ASP A 18 9.60 -2.20 6.43
N PRO A 19 8.46 -1.55 6.13
CA PRO A 19 8.00 -1.35 4.76
C PRO A 19 9.04 -0.61 3.91
N ASP A 20 9.92 0.18 4.53
CA ASP A 20 11.05 0.86 3.86
C ASP A 20 12.19 -0.12 3.49
N ALA A 21 12.15 -1.36 3.99
CA ALA A 21 13.08 -2.45 3.68
C ALA A 21 12.56 -3.44 2.63
N ILE A 22 11.30 -3.31 2.19
CA ILE A 22 10.75 -4.14 1.09
C ILE A 22 11.40 -3.70 -0.19
N ARG A 23 12.22 -4.57 -0.77
CA ARG A 23 12.81 -4.28 -2.06
C ARG A 23 11.90 -4.77 -3.18
N PRO A 24 11.87 -4.07 -4.32
CA PRO A 24 11.30 -4.56 -5.58
C PRO A 24 11.56 -6.04 -5.86
N GLU A 25 12.79 -6.49 -5.65
CA GLU A 25 13.23 -7.87 -5.89
C GLU A 25 12.64 -8.90 -4.92
N ASP A 26 12.11 -8.46 -3.77
CA ASP A 26 11.48 -9.32 -2.77
C ASP A 26 10.00 -9.59 -3.12
N LEU A 27 9.44 -8.86 -4.09
CA LEU A 27 8.05 -9.02 -4.51
C LEU A 27 7.90 -10.21 -5.46
N PRO A 28 6.77 -10.95 -5.37
CA PRO A 28 6.48 -12.02 -6.32
C PRO A 28 6.46 -11.48 -7.75
N ALA A 29 7.20 -12.13 -8.65
CA ALA A 29 7.24 -11.76 -10.07
C ALA A 29 5.87 -11.88 -10.77
N ASP A 30 4.93 -12.63 -10.18
CA ASP A 30 3.53 -12.78 -10.61
C ASP A 30 2.55 -11.87 -9.86
N GLY A 31 3.06 -10.86 -9.14
CA GLY A 31 2.27 -9.84 -8.48
C GLY A 31 1.42 -9.02 -9.46
N TYR A 32 0.34 -8.43 -8.94
CA TYR A 32 -0.60 -7.62 -9.73
C TYR A 32 -0.25 -6.12 -9.81
N GLY A 33 0.83 -5.70 -9.16
CA GLY A 33 1.27 -4.30 -9.13
C GLY A 33 2.48 -4.06 -10.02
N ASP A 34 2.54 -2.88 -10.63
CA ASP A 34 3.71 -2.38 -11.35
C ASP A 34 4.44 -1.34 -10.48
N LEU A 35 5.74 -1.51 -10.30
CA LEU A 35 6.56 -0.59 -9.53
C LEU A 35 6.75 0.75 -10.25
N ALA A 36 6.72 0.75 -11.58
CA ALA A 36 6.80 2.00 -12.34
C ALA A 36 5.57 2.89 -12.10
N GLU A 37 4.39 2.30 -11.88
CA GLU A 37 3.18 3.03 -11.50
C GLU A 37 3.32 3.69 -10.11
N ILE A 38 4.03 3.04 -9.18
CA ILE A 38 4.29 3.60 -7.85
C ILE A 38 5.25 4.80 -7.97
N ASP A 39 6.34 4.67 -8.72
CA ASP A 39 7.30 5.74 -8.95
C ASP A 39 6.63 6.96 -9.62
N GLU A 40 5.78 6.73 -10.61
CA GLU A 40 5.01 7.80 -11.28
C GLU A 40 4.06 8.51 -10.31
N PHE A 41 3.40 7.75 -9.44
CA PHE A 41 2.50 8.33 -8.45
C PHE A 41 3.25 9.15 -7.40
N GLU A 42 4.41 8.68 -6.93
CA GLU A 42 5.27 9.43 -6.01
C GLU A 42 5.70 10.78 -6.64
N GLU A 43 6.16 10.75 -7.88
CA GLU A 43 6.55 11.94 -8.62
C GLU A 43 5.36 12.91 -8.80
N THR A 44 4.17 12.38 -9.10
CA THR A 44 2.95 13.18 -9.18
C THR A 44 2.62 13.86 -7.85
N ILE A 45 2.74 13.15 -6.72
CA ILE A 45 2.55 13.70 -5.38
C ILE A 45 3.58 14.79 -5.08
N ARG A 46 4.86 14.56 -5.46
CA ARG A 46 5.94 15.53 -5.27
C ARG A 46 5.64 16.83 -6.02
N ARG A 47 5.22 16.74 -7.28
CA ARG A 47 4.86 17.89 -8.12
C ARG A 47 3.62 18.63 -7.62
N TYR A 48 2.60 17.88 -7.16
CA TYR A 48 1.42 18.47 -6.50
C TYR A 48 1.82 19.26 -5.25
N ARG A 49 2.67 18.69 -4.38
CA ARG A 49 3.18 19.37 -3.18
C ARG A 49 4.05 20.60 -3.52
N ALA A 50 4.71 20.61 -4.67
CA ALA A 50 5.45 21.75 -5.18
C ALA A 50 4.55 22.84 -5.81
N GLY A 51 3.24 22.59 -5.96
CA GLY A 51 2.30 23.51 -6.59
C GLY A 51 2.34 23.51 -8.12
N GLU A 52 3.03 22.54 -8.72
CA GLU A 52 3.14 22.40 -10.19
C GLU A 52 1.92 21.71 -10.81
N VAL A 53 1.13 21.00 -9.99
CA VAL A 53 -0.12 20.33 -10.38
C VAL A 53 -1.25 20.96 -9.60
N SER A 54 -2.31 21.40 -10.29
CA SER A 54 -3.49 21.97 -9.64
C SER A 54 -4.27 20.92 -8.87
N GLU A 55 -5.10 21.33 -7.91
CA GLU A 55 -5.98 20.38 -7.20
C GLU A 55 -6.96 19.68 -8.14
N ASP A 56 -7.48 20.40 -9.14
CA ASP A 56 -8.42 19.86 -10.13
C ASP A 56 -7.78 18.79 -11.02
N ASP A 57 -6.49 18.94 -11.33
CA ASP A 57 -5.71 17.95 -12.09
C ASP A 57 -5.24 16.78 -11.21
N PHE A 58 -4.90 17.05 -9.94
CA PHE A 58 -4.46 16.02 -9.00
C PHE A 58 -5.61 15.10 -8.55
N LYS A 59 -6.82 15.65 -8.43
CA LYS A 59 -8.00 14.91 -7.96
C LYS A 59 -8.30 13.64 -8.77
N PRO A 60 -8.39 13.64 -10.12
CA PRO A 60 -8.59 12.41 -10.89
C PRO A 60 -7.41 11.44 -10.74
N LEU A 61 -6.17 11.94 -10.67
CA LEU A 61 -4.96 11.12 -10.53
C LEU A 61 -4.96 10.35 -9.21
N ARG A 62 -5.15 11.02 -8.07
CA ARG A 62 -5.19 10.32 -6.77
C ARG A 62 -6.33 9.29 -6.69
N LEU A 63 -7.47 9.55 -7.34
CA LEU A 63 -8.61 8.63 -7.36
C LEU A 63 -8.32 7.38 -8.19
N PHE A 64 -7.57 7.52 -9.27
CA PHE A 64 -7.10 6.39 -10.08
C PHE A 64 -6.24 5.43 -9.23
N TYR A 65 -5.33 5.99 -8.42
CA TYR A 65 -4.51 5.24 -7.45
C TYR A 65 -5.25 4.86 -6.15
N GLY A 66 -6.57 4.95 -6.11
CA GLY A 66 -7.38 4.52 -4.96
C GLY A 66 -7.27 5.40 -3.72
N THR A 67 -6.76 6.63 -3.85
CA THR A 67 -6.62 7.61 -2.77
C THR A 67 -7.77 8.62 -2.79
N TYR A 68 -8.69 8.50 -1.83
CA TYR A 68 -9.90 9.31 -1.74
C TYR A 68 -9.79 10.35 -0.63
N GLY A 69 -9.96 11.63 -0.96
CA GLY A 69 -10.05 12.69 0.04
C GLY A 69 -11.35 12.63 0.84
N ILE A 70 -11.27 12.88 2.14
CA ILE A 70 -12.44 13.04 3.01
C ILE A 70 -12.74 14.54 3.14
N ARG A 71 -13.93 14.98 2.73
CA ARG A 71 -14.29 16.41 2.55
C ARG A 71 -13.98 17.35 3.72
N GLU A 72 -14.05 16.85 4.95
CA GLU A 72 -13.92 17.67 6.17
C GLU A 72 -12.61 17.43 6.93
N SER A 73 -11.68 16.67 6.34
CA SER A 73 -10.42 16.35 7.00
C SER A 73 -9.28 16.40 6.00
N ASP A 74 -8.09 16.73 6.47
CA ASP A 74 -6.85 16.60 5.69
C ASP A 74 -6.38 15.13 5.57
N THR A 75 -7.32 14.19 5.65
CA THR A 75 -7.04 12.74 5.62
C THR A 75 -7.63 12.10 4.38
N HIS A 76 -6.98 11.00 3.98
CA HIS A 76 -7.32 10.26 2.80
C HIS A 76 -7.67 8.82 3.16
N MET A 77 -8.67 8.25 2.48
CA MET A 77 -8.94 6.82 2.48
C MET A 77 -8.16 6.17 1.34
N LEU A 78 -7.36 5.17 1.67
CA LEU A 78 -6.65 4.35 0.70
C LEU A 78 -7.43 3.05 0.45
N ARG A 79 -7.80 2.80 -0.81
CA ARG A 79 -8.44 1.56 -1.25
C ARG A 79 -7.40 0.64 -1.88
N ILE A 80 -7.19 -0.52 -1.25
CA ILE A 80 -6.29 -1.55 -1.76
C ILE A 80 -7.07 -2.48 -2.68
N LYS A 81 -6.63 -2.59 -3.94
CA LYS A 81 -7.24 -3.49 -4.92
C LYS A 81 -6.75 -4.92 -4.68
N THR A 82 -7.70 -5.84 -4.47
CA THR A 82 -7.40 -7.27 -4.36
C THR A 82 -8.06 -8.03 -5.51
N PRO A 83 -7.29 -8.45 -6.52
CA PRO A 83 -7.84 -9.17 -7.66
C PRO A 83 -8.53 -10.46 -7.24
N LEU A 84 -9.78 -10.63 -7.66
CA LEU A 84 -10.62 -11.78 -7.36
C LEU A 84 -10.84 -12.04 -5.85
N GLY A 85 -10.56 -11.06 -4.98
CA GLY A 85 -10.65 -11.22 -3.53
C GLY A 85 -9.70 -12.30 -2.97
N LYS A 86 -8.63 -12.64 -3.69
CA LYS A 86 -7.64 -13.61 -3.23
C LYS A 86 -6.70 -12.97 -2.22
N PHE A 87 -6.67 -13.51 -1.02
CA PHE A 87 -5.76 -13.09 0.03
C PHE A 87 -4.90 -14.26 0.51
N ASN A 88 -3.67 -13.95 0.89
CA ASN A 88 -2.86 -14.82 1.75
C ASN A 88 -2.72 -14.14 3.14
N PRO A 89 -2.35 -14.88 4.19
CA PRO A 89 -2.20 -14.31 5.54
C PRO A 89 -1.23 -13.12 5.60
N TRP A 90 -0.19 -13.15 4.77
CA TRP A 90 0.83 -12.12 4.70
C TRP A 90 0.33 -10.77 4.18
N MET A 91 -0.60 -10.77 3.23
CA MET A 91 -1.26 -9.55 2.75
C MET A 91 -2.02 -8.87 3.89
N PHE A 92 -2.62 -9.64 4.81
CA PHE A 92 -3.28 -9.08 5.99
C PHE A 92 -2.29 -8.49 6.98
N GLU A 93 -1.15 -9.15 7.21
CA GLU A 93 -0.04 -8.62 8.02
C GLU A 93 0.44 -7.27 7.47
N ALA A 94 0.70 -7.19 6.16
CA ALA A 94 1.12 -5.95 5.49
C ALA A 94 0.06 -4.84 5.64
N MET A 95 -1.22 -5.17 5.47
CA MET A 95 -2.31 -4.22 5.68
C MET A 95 -2.40 -3.75 7.13
N ALA A 96 -2.12 -4.62 8.11
CA ALA A 96 -2.09 -4.26 9.53
C ALA A 96 -0.95 -3.26 9.80
N VAL A 97 0.27 -3.54 9.33
CA VAL A 97 1.42 -2.63 9.46
C VAL A 97 1.12 -1.25 8.87
N ILE A 98 0.55 -1.20 7.66
CA ILE A 98 0.16 0.06 7.01
C ILE A 98 -0.89 0.81 7.85
N SER A 99 -1.89 0.09 8.36
CA SER A 99 -2.96 0.69 9.15
C SER A 99 -2.48 1.25 10.49
N GLU A 100 -1.57 0.56 11.16
CA GLU A 100 -0.98 1.00 12.42
C GLU A 100 -0.01 2.17 12.23
N ARG A 101 0.79 2.17 11.16
CA ARG A 101 1.82 3.19 10.93
C ARG A 101 1.26 4.48 10.32
N TYR A 102 0.34 4.37 9.36
CA TYR A 102 -0.12 5.51 8.55
C TYR A 102 -1.61 5.83 8.71
N SER A 103 -2.37 5.00 9.43
CA SER A 103 -3.80 5.19 9.65
C SER A 103 -4.14 5.16 11.15
N ARG A 104 -5.37 4.76 11.49
CA ARG A 104 -5.93 4.74 12.84
C ARG A 104 -5.92 3.34 13.48
N GLY A 105 -5.17 2.39 12.92
CA GLY A 105 -5.10 1.01 13.40
C GLY A 105 -6.32 0.13 13.07
N TRP A 106 -7.16 0.54 12.12
CA TRP A 106 -8.26 -0.28 11.61
C TRP A 106 -8.49 -0.03 10.11
N GLY A 107 -9.17 -0.98 9.46
CA GLY A 107 -9.54 -0.92 8.04
C GLY A 107 -10.93 -1.48 7.79
N HIS A 108 -11.51 -1.15 6.63
CA HIS A 108 -12.78 -1.70 6.19
C HIS A 108 -12.57 -2.64 5.00
N ILE A 109 -13.23 -3.80 5.04
CA ILE A 109 -13.27 -4.74 3.92
C ILE A 109 -14.54 -4.48 3.12
N THR A 110 -14.40 -4.40 1.80
CA THR A 110 -15.49 -4.13 0.84
C THR A 110 -15.55 -5.19 -0.24
#